data_AF-A0A2N6DC06-F1
#
_entry.id   AF-A0A2N6DC06-F1
#
_cell.length_a   1.000
_cell.length_b   1.000
_cell.length_c   1.000
_cell.angle_alpha   90.00
_cell.angle_beta   90.00
_cell.angle_gamma   90.00
#
_symmetry.space_group_name_H-M   'P 1'
#
loop_
_entity.id
_entity.type
_entity.pdbx_description
1 polymer ?
#
loop_
_entity_poly.entity_id
_entity_poly.type
_entity_poly.pdbx_seq_one_letter_code
_entity_poly.pdbx_strand_id
1 'polypeptide(L)'
;MFRKSIFTMILSVLVLPSVAFAGVFDIYLETAGSSYSQSFSDFESVIDDLDLDQMEKNLSGYTETSAVRGYIDFRGIDINLSAAAGDTAIVLSIPAIGISETFSGLDRDASIDQIEDWLKDNGDGVMSKLMEELAASTATDPVAGNPTSAQSRMVSMDYDYAVNSDGAIEMNSVGAGSGLNANMVSIFARYSNYDLDGVSSKTYALPLAYTIKFNNSKNSLSIRVPISVINVDGSEAYNAGLGLGFTYFVNDSWSLVPAIGYTAVGSIDLASAAQLVSGSLTSSYAFSLDKYTLTMGNMVGYYKTIPFSYQDYTVDTDIKNTVFRNGLNLNIPSDGLAKGTSFEIFVTDTRYLGSELYVDQYNEVGLSYGFAKIKQKDTKGGKVKNIMRKVRLGFTYLFAKDVSGYSVNFGFSF
;
A
#
# COMPACT_ATOMS: atom_id res chain seq x y z
N MET A 1 22.17 12.46 32.82
CA MET A 1 22.44 11.13 32.23
C MET A 1 21.14 10.28 32.11
N PHE A 2 19.99 10.92 31.86
CA PHE A 2 18.70 10.33 31.50
C PHE A 2 17.95 11.36 30.64
N ARG A 3 18.47 11.62 29.44
CA ARG A 3 17.84 12.38 28.34
C ARG A 3 18.46 11.81 27.06
N LYS A 4 17.95 10.65 26.67
CA LYS A 4 18.24 9.88 25.46
C LYS A 4 17.06 8.91 25.25
N SER A 5 15.93 9.52 24.96
CA SER A 5 14.77 8.99 24.25
C SER A 5 14.07 10.25 23.77
N ILE A 6 13.66 10.27 22.52
CA ILE A 6 13.11 11.42 21.77
C ILE A 6 14.21 12.13 20.96
N PHE A 7 13.83 12.32 19.69
CA PHE A 7 14.60 12.46 18.47
C PHE A 7 15.64 13.61 18.48
N THR A 8 16.62 13.56 17.58
CA THR A 8 17.77 14.51 17.55
C THR A 8 18.16 14.74 16.09
N MET A 9 18.21 15.98 15.57
CA MET A 9 19.41 16.86 15.52
C MET A 9 19.41 17.92 14.37
N ILE A 10 19.18 19.20 14.70
CA ILE A 10 20.03 20.41 14.43
C ILE A 10 20.52 20.75 12.97
N LEU A 11 20.09 21.95 12.50
CA LEU A 11 20.78 23.05 11.72
C LEU A 11 20.82 23.16 10.16
N SER A 12 19.96 24.05 9.63
CA SER A 12 20.19 25.42 9.03
C SER A 12 21.17 25.61 7.83
N VAL A 13 20.95 26.35 6.73
CA VAL A 13 20.41 27.74 6.53
C VAL A 13 20.18 28.04 5.01
N LEU A 14 19.05 28.72 4.72
CA LEU A 14 18.65 29.75 3.71
C LEU A 14 19.04 29.71 2.20
N VAL A 15 18.06 29.99 1.31
CA VAL A 15 17.66 31.34 0.77
C VAL A 15 16.36 31.21 -0.08
N LEU A 16 15.35 32.08 0.13
CA LEU A 16 14.09 32.26 -0.65
C LEU A 16 14.38 32.78 -2.08
N PRO A 17 13.60 32.49 -3.17
CA PRO A 17 12.13 32.63 -3.27
C PRO A 17 11.40 31.62 -4.21
N SER A 18 10.07 31.49 -4.09
CA SER A 18 9.15 30.77 -5.02
C SER A 18 9.73 29.51 -5.68
N VAL A 19 9.62 28.34 -5.02
CA VAL A 19 10.05 27.06 -5.58
C VAL A 19 8.96 26.03 -5.36
N ALA A 20 8.67 25.25 -6.40
CA ALA A 20 7.82 24.07 -6.29
C ALA A 20 8.33 23.21 -5.14
N PHE A 21 7.49 23.01 -4.13
CA PHE A 21 7.80 22.15 -2.98
C PHE A 21 7.70 20.67 -3.43
N ALA A 22 8.64 19.86 -2.96
CA ALA A 22 8.79 18.43 -3.31
C ALA A 22 8.80 17.55 -2.04
N GLY A 23 8.14 18.03 -0.98
CA GLY A 23 7.98 17.32 0.29
C GLY A 23 6.49 17.02 0.52
N VAL A 24 6.21 16.01 1.33
CA VAL A 24 4.84 15.65 1.75
C VAL A 24 4.46 16.28 3.10
N PHE A 25 5.35 17.09 3.67
CA PHE A 25 5.06 17.91 4.84
C PHE A 25 5.57 19.33 4.64
N ASP A 26 4.76 20.31 5.03
CA ASP A 26 5.17 21.72 5.06
C ASP A 26 4.86 22.33 6.42
N ILE A 27 5.71 23.25 6.87
CA ILE A 27 5.41 24.09 8.03
C ILE A 27 5.39 25.56 7.64
N TYR A 28 4.53 26.32 8.31
CA TYR A 28 4.52 27.77 8.32
C TYR A 28 4.24 28.26 9.73
N LEU A 29 5.20 28.98 10.30
CA LEU A 29 5.14 29.53 11.66
C LEU A 29 5.15 31.06 11.59
N GLU A 30 4.37 31.71 12.43
CA GLU A 30 4.27 33.17 12.51
C GLU A 30 4.24 33.66 13.96
N THR A 31 5.09 34.65 14.28
CA THR A 31 5.09 35.36 15.57
C THR A 31 5.55 36.81 15.39
N ALA A 32 4.86 37.75 16.02
CA ALA A 32 5.28 39.16 16.14
C ALA A 32 5.83 39.82 14.84
N GLY A 33 5.26 39.49 13.68
CA GLY A 33 5.68 40.02 12.37
C GLY A 33 6.88 39.32 11.71
N SER A 34 7.34 38.21 12.28
CA SER A 34 8.30 37.28 11.69
C SER A 34 7.58 35.99 11.26
N SER A 35 8.00 35.41 10.14
CA SER A 35 7.48 34.15 9.63
C SER A 35 8.61 33.19 9.25
N TYR A 36 8.38 31.90 9.43
CA TYR A 36 9.28 30.81 9.03
C TYR A 36 8.50 29.77 8.23
N SER A 37 9.11 29.20 7.19
CA SER A 37 8.49 28.13 6.40
C SER A 37 9.55 27.22 5.79
N GLN A 38 9.24 25.92 5.76
CA GLN A 38 10.15 24.85 5.38
C GLN A 38 9.32 23.63 4.93
N SER A 39 9.88 22.80 4.04
CA SER A 39 9.27 21.57 3.51
C SER A 39 10.14 20.36 3.78
N PHE A 40 9.49 19.21 4.01
CA PHE A 40 10.15 17.98 4.42
C PHE A 40 9.57 16.75 3.73
N SER A 41 10.43 15.74 3.56
CA SER A 41 10.04 14.39 3.13
C SER A 41 9.85 13.43 4.30
N ASP A 42 10.13 13.86 5.53
CA ASP A 42 10.03 13.04 6.73
C ASP A 42 9.42 13.86 7.87
N PHE A 43 8.51 13.23 8.61
CA PHE A 43 7.82 13.86 9.73
C PHE A 43 8.76 14.16 10.91
N GLU A 44 9.85 13.41 11.07
CA GLU A 44 10.83 13.65 12.12
C GLU A 44 11.45 15.05 12.01
N SER A 45 11.83 15.45 10.79
CA SER A 45 12.34 16.80 10.52
C SER A 45 11.30 17.90 10.77
N VAL A 46 10.01 17.61 10.58
CA VAL A 46 8.93 18.55 10.95
C VAL A 46 8.93 18.79 12.46
N ILE A 47 9.00 17.71 13.25
CA ILE A 47 9.02 17.81 14.72
C ILE A 47 10.27 18.53 15.21
N ASP A 48 11.45 18.18 14.68
CA ASP A 48 12.71 18.83 15.03
C ASP A 48 12.67 20.35 14.79
N ASP A 49 11.98 20.82 13.75
CA ASP A 49 11.84 22.26 13.45
C ASP A 49 10.76 22.97 14.29
N LEU A 50 9.86 22.21 14.92
CA LEU A 50 8.87 22.72 15.88
C LEU A 50 9.41 22.77 17.32
N ASP A 51 10.61 22.25 17.58
CA ASP A 51 11.27 22.38 18.88
C ASP A 51 11.49 23.85 19.26
N LEU A 52 11.33 24.15 20.55
CA LEU A 52 11.48 25.52 21.08
C LEU A 52 12.82 26.16 20.70
N ASP A 53 13.92 25.42 20.81
CA ASP A 53 15.26 25.90 20.44
C ASP A 53 15.37 26.25 18.94
N GLN A 54 14.71 25.48 18.06
CA GLN A 54 14.66 25.79 16.63
C GLN A 54 13.71 26.95 16.33
N MET A 55 12.57 27.02 17.02
CA MET A 55 11.64 28.14 16.89
C MET A 55 12.29 29.47 17.31
N GLU A 56 12.96 29.53 18.46
CA GLU A 56 13.73 30.71 18.89
C GLU A 56 14.82 31.10 17.89
N LYS A 57 15.47 30.10 17.29
CA LYS A 57 16.52 30.31 16.29
C LYS A 57 15.98 30.83 14.96
N ASN A 58 14.87 30.27 14.48
CA ASN A 58 14.34 30.51 13.13
C ASN A 58 13.32 31.65 13.09
N LEU A 59 12.70 32.00 14.22
CA LEU A 59 11.75 33.11 14.36
C LEU A 59 12.32 34.14 15.34
N SER A 60 12.99 35.17 14.84
CA SER A 60 13.70 36.19 15.62
C SER A 60 12.85 37.00 16.64
N GLY A 61 11.52 36.85 16.62
CA GLY A 61 10.58 37.46 17.57
C GLY A 61 9.92 36.47 18.52
N TYR A 62 10.24 35.17 18.42
CA TYR A 62 9.65 34.15 19.27
C TYR A 62 10.23 34.22 20.68
N THR A 63 9.32 34.13 21.65
CA THR A 63 9.59 33.80 23.04
C THR A 63 8.46 32.90 23.54
N GLU A 64 8.66 32.19 24.66
CA GLU A 64 7.62 31.39 25.31
C GLU A 64 6.34 32.17 25.68
N THR A 65 6.38 33.51 25.66
CA THR A 65 5.22 34.37 25.94
C THR A 65 4.72 35.14 24.71
N SER A 66 5.41 35.03 23.58
CA SER A 66 5.00 35.66 22.31
C SER A 66 3.76 34.98 21.74
N ALA A 67 2.84 35.71 21.11
CA ALA A 67 1.77 35.05 20.36
C ALA A 67 2.39 34.26 19.18
N VAL A 68 1.95 33.02 18.96
CA VAL A 68 2.44 32.20 17.86
C VAL A 68 1.29 31.50 17.16
N ARG A 69 1.39 31.38 15.83
CA ARG A 69 0.54 30.53 15.01
C ARG A 69 1.42 29.61 14.18
N GLY A 70 1.13 28.33 14.23
CA GLY A 70 1.75 27.31 13.40
C GLY A 70 0.72 26.66 12.51
N TYR A 71 1.12 26.41 11.28
CA TYR A 71 0.38 25.71 10.26
C TYR A 71 1.28 24.59 9.78
N ILE A 72 0.79 23.37 9.80
CA ILE A 72 1.49 22.18 9.35
C ILE A 72 0.62 21.56 8.26
N ASP A 73 1.11 21.52 7.03
CA ASP A 73 0.55 20.66 6.01
C ASP A 73 1.03 19.24 6.28
N PHE A 74 0.15 18.41 6.83
CA PHE A 74 0.40 16.99 7.07
C PHE A 74 -0.13 16.18 5.90
N ARG A 75 0.72 16.00 4.87
CA ARG A 75 0.43 15.17 3.68
C ARG A 75 -0.81 15.62 2.89
N GLY A 76 -1.13 16.91 2.90
CA GLY A 76 -2.31 17.52 2.29
C GLY A 76 -3.42 17.89 3.28
N ILE A 77 -3.23 17.64 4.58
CA ILE A 77 -4.18 17.99 5.64
C ILE A 77 -3.61 19.07 6.56
N ASP A 78 -4.32 20.18 6.67
CA ASP A 78 -3.94 21.28 7.55
C ASP A 78 -4.12 20.94 9.04
N ILE A 79 -3.02 21.00 9.79
CA ILE A 79 -2.98 21.00 11.25
C ILE A 79 -2.55 22.39 11.72
N ASN A 80 -3.38 23.01 12.55
CA ASN A 80 -3.17 24.36 13.06
C ASN A 80 -2.87 24.33 14.54
N LEU A 81 -1.84 25.06 14.96
CA LEU A 81 -1.46 25.29 16.35
C LEU A 81 -1.48 26.79 16.63
N SER A 82 -1.99 27.21 17.78
CA SER A 82 -1.90 28.62 18.16
C SER A 82 -1.82 28.82 19.66
N ALA A 83 -1.06 29.84 20.07
CA ALA A 83 -1.01 30.32 21.45
C ALA A 83 -1.08 31.85 21.48
N ALA A 84 -1.87 32.39 22.41
CA ALA A 84 -2.00 33.83 22.59
C ALA A 84 -0.79 34.42 23.33
N ALA A 85 -0.56 35.73 23.17
CA ALA A 85 0.52 36.42 23.88
C ALA A 85 0.28 36.40 25.40
N GLY A 86 1.29 35.98 26.16
CA GLY A 86 1.23 35.84 27.61
C GLY A 86 0.37 34.65 28.10
N ASP A 87 -0.13 33.82 27.19
CA ASP A 87 -0.91 32.62 27.51
C ASP A 87 -0.06 31.36 27.31
N THR A 88 -0.25 30.40 28.20
CA THR A 88 0.37 29.08 28.15
C THR A 88 -0.47 28.10 27.35
N ALA A 89 -1.77 28.36 27.19
CA ALA A 89 -2.67 27.46 26.48
C ALA A 89 -2.37 27.39 24.99
N ILE A 90 -2.40 26.17 24.44
CA ILE A 90 -2.24 25.89 23.02
C ILE A 90 -3.55 25.33 22.47
N VAL A 91 -4.02 25.92 21.37
CA VAL A 91 -5.18 25.43 20.62
C VAL A 91 -4.67 24.62 19.42
N LEU A 92 -5.03 23.34 19.37
CA LEU A 92 -4.84 22.44 18.23
C LEU A 92 -6.13 22.39 17.42
N SER A 93 -6.07 22.64 16.12
CA SER A 93 -7.22 22.47 15.23
C SER A 93 -6.86 21.75 13.95
N ILE A 94 -7.69 20.76 13.59
CA ILE A 94 -7.61 20.02 12.33
C ILE A 94 -8.97 20.18 11.64
N PRO A 95 -9.14 21.23 10.81
CA PRO A 95 -10.45 21.59 10.27
C PRO A 95 -11.10 20.50 9.42
N ALA A 96 -10.30 19.76 8.65
CA ALA A 96 -10.79 18.68 7.77
C ALA A 96 -11.60 17.62 8.53
N ILE A 97 -11.23 17.34 9.79
CA ILE A 97 -11.92 16.36 10.65
C ILE A 97 -12.71 17.01 11.79
N GLY A 98 -12.90 18.32 11.75
CA GLY A 98 -13.72 19.09 12.69
C GLY A 98 -13.18 19.13 14.13
N ILE A 99 -11.86 19.03 14.30
CA ILE A 99 -11.20 19.02 15.62
C ILE A 99 -10.71 20.42 16.00
N SER A 100 -10.94 20.80 17.25
CA SER A 100 -10.44 22.04 17.86
C SER A 100 -10.36 21.86 19.37
N GLU A 101 -9.19 21.46 19.87
CA GLU A 101 -8.94 21.20 21.29
C GLU A 101 -8.02 22.25 21.90
N THR A 102 -8.15 22.49 23.21
CA THR A 102 -7.32 23.45 23.95
C THR A 102 -6.63 22.74 25.11
N PHE A 103 -5.31 22.88 25.17
CA PHE A 103 -4.44 22.27 26.17
C PHE A 103 -3.85 23.38 27.03
N SER A 104 -4.00 23.27 28.35
CA SER A 104 -3.69 24.34 29.30
C SER A 104 -2.72 23.84 30.36
N GLY A 105 -1.45 23.76 30.00
CA GLY A 105 -0.33 23.46 30.89
C GLY A 105 0.10 24.65 31.75
N LEU A 106 0.99 24.36 32.71
CA LEU A 106 1.60 25.38 33.58
C LEU A 106 2.48 26.36 32.79
N ASP A 107 3.05 25.89 31.69
CA ASP A 107 3.79 26.62 30.67
C ASP A 107 3.47 25.99 29.29
N ARG A 108 4.09 26.49 28.22
CA ARG A 108 3.82 25.99 26.86
C ARG A 108 4.40 24.60 26.64
N ASP A 109 5.54 24.29 27.24
CA ASP A 109 6.16 22.95 27.21
C ASP A 109 5.18 21.91 27.79
N ALA A 110 4.62 22.20 28.98
CA ALA A 110 3.60 21.35 29.60
C ALA A 110 2.29 21.26 28.78
N SER A 111 1.98 22.25 27.93
CA SER A 111 0.82 22.18 27.03
C SER A 111 1.11 21.32 25.80
N ILE A 112 2.35 21.33 25.31
CA ILE A 112 2.82 20.43 24.24
C ILE A 112 2.86 18.99 24.76
N ASP A 113 3.37 18.76 25.97
CA ASP A 113 3.36 17.44 26.63
C ASP A 113 1.93 16.87 26.71
N GLN A 114 0.94 17.71 27.05
CA GLN A 114 -0.46 17.30 27.08
C GLN A 114 -1.00 16.92 25.69
N ILE A 115 -0.60 17.64 24.63
CA ILE A 115 -0.95 17.29 23.25
C ILE A 115 -0.33 15.94 22.89
N GLU A 116 0.96 15.74 23.18
CA GLU A 116 1.67 14.50 22.88
C GLU A 116 1.01 13.31 23.58
N ASP A 117 0.76 13.43 24.88
CA ASP A 117 0.12 12.37 25.67
C ASP A 117 -1.32 12.08 25.20
N TRP A 118 -2.06 13.10 24.79
CA TRP A 118 -3.40 12.92 24.23
C TRP A 118 -3.36 12.19 22.88
N LEU A 119 -2.46 12.58 21.96
CA LEU A 119 -2.32 11.94 20.64
C LEU A 119 -1.81 10.49 20.73
N LYS A 120 -0.95 10.17 21.70
CA LYS A 120 -0.46 8.81 21.97
C LYS A 120 -1.61 7.83 22.22
N ASP A 121 -2.63 8.22 22.97
CA ASP A 121 -3.81 7.38 23.26
C ASP A 121 -4.95 7.59 22.24
N ASN A 122 -4.61 7.76 20.97
CA ASN A 122 -5.54 7.99 19.85
C ASN A 122 -6.35 9.30 19.94
N GLY A 123 -6.08 10.18 20.91
CA GLY A 123 -6.70 11.48 21.07
C GLY A 123 -8.23 11.45 21.00
N ASP A 124 -8.88 10.58 21.77
CA ASP A 124 -10.34 10.37 21.73
C ASP A 124 -10.88 10.03 20.31
N GLY A 125 -10.06 9.34 19.50
CA GLY A 125 -10.38 8.94 18.13
C GLY A 125 -9.96 9.96 17.05
N VAL A 126 -9.26 11.02 17.42
CA VAL A 126 -8.75 12.01 16.46
C VAL A 126 -7.72 11.42 15.52
N MET A 127 -6.80 10.58 15.99
CA MET A 127 -5.82 9.95 15.11
C MET A 127 -6.50 9.02 14.11
N SER A 128 -7.54 8.29 14.52
CA SER A 128 -8.38 7.51 13.60
C SER A 128 -8.99 8.37 12.50
N LYS A 129 -9.68 9.46 12.86
CA LYS A 129 -10.28 10.37 11.89
C LYS A 129 -9.25 10.98 10.95
N LEU A 130 -8.07 11.36 11.46
CA LEU A 130 -6.99 11.89 10.64
C LEU A 130 -6.51 10.86 9.62
N MET A 131 -6.33 9.61 10.03
CA MET A 131 -5.90 8.54 9.10
C MET A 131 -6.99 8.19 8.07
N GLU A 132 -8.27 8.21 8.45
CA GLU A 132 -9.39 8.08 7.49
C GLU A 132 -9.38 9.22 6.47
N GLU A 133 -9.22 10.47 6.95
CA GLU A 133 -9.15 11.65 6.09
C GLU A 133 -7.94 11.60 5.16
N LEU A 134 -6.78 11.10 5.61
CA LEU A 134 -5.61 10.90 4.75
C LEU A 134 -5.93 9.93 3.62
N ALA A 135 -6.60 8.82 3.91
CA ALA A 135 -6.99 7.86 2.88
C ALA A 135 -8.05 8.43 1.91
N ALA A 136 -8.93 9.32 2.39
CA ALA A 136 -9.97 9.95 1.60
C ALA A 136 -9.48 11.10 0.72
N SER A 137 -8.55 11.91 1.22
CA SER A 137 -8.18 13.20 0.64
C SER A 137 -6.78 13.24 0.06
N THR A 138 -5.96 12.20 0.26
CA THR A 138 -4.57 12.18 -0.22
C THR A 138 -4.30 11.03 -1.18
N ALA A 139 -3.65 11.32 -2.31
CA ALA A 139 -3.30 10.33 -3.31
C ALA A 139 -2.17 9.38 -2.86
N THR A 140 -1.51 9.67 -1.73
CA THR A 140 -0.21 9.11 -1.33
C THR A 140 -0.26 8.21 -0.10
N ASP A 141 -1.44 7.97 0.47
CA ASP A 141 -1.55 7.22 1.71
C ASP A 141 -1.02 5.77 1.62
N PRO A 142 -0.09 5.35 2.51
CA PRO A 142 0.51 4.02 2.41
C PRO A 142 -0.46 2.90 2.81
N VAL A 143 -1.56 3.21 3.52
CA VAL A 143 -2.52 2.23 4.07
C VAL A 143 -3.63 1.92 3.07
N ALA A 144 -4.31 2.95 2.57
CA ALA A 144 -5.42 2.83 1.61
C ALA A 144 -5.47 4.04 0.65
N GLY A 145 -6.57 4.22 -0.08
CA GLY A 145 -6.83 5.46 -0.83
C GLY A 145 -6.20 5.54 -2.20
N ASN A 146 -5.20 4.71 -2.52
CA ASN A 146 -4.56 4.72 -3.84
C ASN A 146 -4.09 3.34 -4.31
N PRO A 147 -3.72 3.19 -5.60
CA PRO A 147 -3.26 1.91 -6.16
C PRO A 147 -1.96 1.36 -5.57
N THR A 148 -1.14 2.20 -4.95
CA THR A 148 0.10 1.81 -4.27
C THR A 148 -0.09 1.56 -2.77
N SER A 149 -1.31 1.61 -2.26
CA SER A 149 -1.56 1.37 -0.84
C SER A 149 -1.48 -0.11 -0.46
N ALA A 150 -1.36 -0.38 0.85
CA ALA A 150 -1.36 -1.74 1.39
C ALA A 150 -2.65 -2.48 1.04
N GLN A 151 -3.80 -1.81 1.17
CA GLN A 151 -5.10 -2.36 0.82
C GLN A 151 -5.17 -2.75 -0.67
N SER A 152 -4.75 -1.87 -1.59
CA SER A 152 -4.77 -2.15 -3.04
C SER A 152 -3.88 -3.31 -3.46
N ARG A 153 -2.70 -3.45 -2.83
CA ARG A 153 -1.85 -4.63 -3.04
C ARG A 153 -2.50 -5.91 -2.53
N MET A 154 -3.15 -5.86 -1.36
CA MET A 154 -3.84 -7.02 -0.80
C MET A 154 -5.02 -7.46 -1.70
N VAL A 155 -5.80 -6.50 -2.20
CA VAL A 155 -6.85 -6.71 -3.21
C VAL A 155 -6.31 -7.40 -4.46
N SER A 156 -5.21 -6.87 -5.02
CA SER A 156 -4.60 -7.43 -6.24
C SER A 156 -4.13 -8.86 -6.04
N MET A 157 -3.47 -9.14 -4.90
CA MET A 157 -2.97 -10.47 -4.56
C MET A 157 -4.08 -11.50 -4.38
N ASP A 158 -5.19 -11.11 -3.76
CA ASP A 158 -6.36 -11.97 -3.56
C ASP A 158 -7.00 -12.36 -4.89
N TYR A 159 -7.14 -11.40 -5.81
CA TYR A 159 -7.60 -11.62 -7.17
C TYR A 159 -6.67 -12.58 -7.94
N ASP A 160 -5.37 -12.34 -7.83
CA ASP A 160 -4.30 -13.10 -8.47
C ASP A 160 -4.21 -14.57 -8.03
N TYR A 161 -4.89 -15.02 -6.97
CA TYR A 161 -4.99 -16.46 -6.72
C TYR A 161 -5.83 -17.20 -7.76
N ALA A 162 -6.79 -16.52 -8.41
CA ALA A 162 -7.77 -17.13 -9.29
C ALA A 162 -7.57 -16.82 -10.76
N VAL A 163 -6.87 -15.72 -11.07
CA VAL A 163 -6.66 -15.23 -12.43
C VAL A 163 -5.18 -15.08 -12.75
N ASN A 164 -4.82 -15.38 -14.00
CA ASN A 164 -3.43 -15.33 -14.48
C ASN A 164 -3.04 -13.92 -14.98
N SER A 165 -3.24 -12.85 -14.21
CA SER A 165 -2.99 -11.48 -14.69
C SER A 165 -1.73 -10.87 -14.07
N ASP A 166 -0.55 -11.09 -14.65
CA ASP A 166 0.69 -10.33 -14.36
C ASP A 166 1.46 -10.58 -13.04
N GLY A 167 0.90 -11.25 -12.04
CA GLY A 167 1.60 -11.60 -10.78
C GLY A 167 1.37 -13.03 -10.29
N ALA A 168 0.60 -13.80 -11.07
CA ALA A 168 0.23 -15.17 -10.76
C ALA A 168 0.70 -16.08 -11.88
N ILE A 169 1.82 -16.76 -11.66
CA ILE A 169 2.18 -17.92 -12.46
C ILE A 169 1.52 -19.13 -11.78
N GLU A 170 0.20 -19.28 -11.91
CA GLU A 170 -0.53 -20.43 -11.37
C GLU A 170 -1.45 -21.04 -12.44
N MET A 171 -1.05 -22.26 -12.84
CA MET A 171 -1.73 -23.26 -13.67
C MET A 171 -3.11 -22.90 -14.28
N ASN A 172 -3.13 -22.20 -15.41
CA ASN A 172 -3.97 -22.70 -16.50
C ASN A 172 -3.19 -23.82 -17.20
N SER A 173 -3.30 -25.02 -16.63
CA SER A 173 -3.01 -26.25 -17.34
C SER A 173 -4.19 -26.61 -18.24
N VAL A 174 -4.58 -25.70 -19.14
CA VAL A 174 -5.38 -26.06 -20.29
C VAL A 174 -4.45 -26.88 -21.19
N GLY A 175 -4.29 -28.17 -20.87
CA GLY A 175 -3.38 -29.08 -21.56
C GLY A 175 -2.48 -29.96 -20.69
N ALA A 176 -2.45 -29.80 -19.36
CA ALA A 176 -1.85 -30.86 -18.55
C ALA A 176 -2.91 -31.92 -18.24
N GLY A 177 -2.71 -33.12 -18.77
CA GLY A 177 -3.41 -34.29 -18.28
C GLY A 177 -3.32 -34.39 -16.76
N SER A 178 -4.29 -35.09 -16.17
CA SER A 178 -4.56 -35.30 -14.73
C SER A 178 -3.43 -35.90 -13.88
N GLY A 179 -2.16 -35.78 -14.28
CA GLY A 179 -0.98 -36.34 -13.61
C GLY A 179 0.10 -35.31 -13.23
N LEU A 180 -0.12 -34.01 -13.41
CA LEU A 180 0.82 -32.98 -12.91
C LEU A 180 0.52 -32.66 -11.45
N ASN A 181 1.32 -33.23 -10.55
CA ASN A 181 1.20 -33.08 -9.12
C ASN A 181 2.57 -32.71 -8.53
N ALA A 182 3.03 -31.52 -8.85
CA ALA A 182 4.23 -30.94 -8.27
C ALA A 182 3.83 -29.68 -7.54
N ASN A 183 4.19 -29.61 -6.25
CA ASN A 183 4.15 -28.35 -5.53
C ASN A 183 5.09 -27.36 -6.22
N MET A 184 4.72 -26.09 -6.20
CA MET A 184 5.45 -25.05 -6.91
C MET A 184 5.99 -24.03 -5.93
N VAL A 185 7.25 -23.64 -6.12
CA VAL A 185 7.82 -22.44 -5.50
C VAL A 185 7.80 -21.35 -6.56
N SER A 186 7.28 -20.18 -6.22
CA SER A 186 7.24 -19.02 -7.12
C SER A 186 7.89 -17.80 -6.48
N ILE A 187 8.65 -17.06 -7.28
CA ILE A 187 9.29 -15.81 -6.91
C ILE A 187 8.86 -14.76 -7.94
N PHE A 188 8.43 -13.61 -7.44
CA PHE A 188 7.98 -12.50 -8.27
C PHE A 188 8.84 -11.27 -7.98
N ALA A 189 9.14 -10.49 -9.00
CA ALA A 189 9.73 -9.17 -8.87
C ALA A 189 8.84 -8.17 -9.61
N ARG A 190 8.43 -7.10 -8.95
CA ARG A 190 7.63 -6.04 -9.55
C ARG A 190 8.28 -4.69 -9.27
N TYR A 191 8.41 -3.91 -10.32
CA TYR A 191 8.70 -2.49 -10.24
C TYR A 191 7.47 -1.74 -10.72
N SER A 192 7.04 -0.74 -9.97
CA SER A 192 5.95 0.15 -10.37
C SER A 192 6.38 1.60 -10.29
N ASN A 193 5.89 2.42 -11.20
CA ASN A 193 6.07 3.86 -11.22
C ASN A 193 4.73 4.52 -11.55
N TYR A 194 4.23 5.32 -10.62
CA TYR A 194 2.94 5.98 -10.69
C TYR A 194 3.07 7.47 -10.45
N ASP A 195 2.24 8.23 -11.15
CA ASP A 195 1.89 9.61 -10.85
C ASP A 195 0.61 9.56 -10.00
N LEU A 196 0.70 10.09 -8.78
CA LEU A 196 -0.35 10.16 -7.78
C LEU A 196 -0.71 11.65 -7.59
N ASP A 197 -1.51 12.20 -8.50
CA ASP A 197 -1.88 13.63 -8.52
C ASP A 197 -0.66 14.57 -8.56
N GLY A 198 0.25 14.32 -9.52
CA GLY A 198 1.50 15.06 -9.66
C GLY A 198 2.63 14.61 -8.72
N VAL A 199 2.37 13.68 -7.79
CA VAL A 199 3.39 13.12 -6.90
C VAL A 199 3.91 11.78 -7.44
N SER A 200 5.23 11.66 -7.60
CA SER A 200 5.85 10.42 -8.08
C SER A 200 5.89 9.35 -6.96
N SER A 201 5.31 8.18 -7.23
CA SER A 201 5.40 6.99 -6.38
C SER A 201 6.07 5.82 -7.08
N LYS A 202 7.11 5.27 -6.45
CA LYS A 202 7.86 4.12 -6.94
C LYS A 202 7.69 2.96 -5.98
N THR A 203 7.34 1.78 -6.48
CA THR A 203 7.21 0.57 -5.67
C THR A 203 8.17 -0.51 -6.15
N TYR A 204 8.85 -1.15 -5.20
CA TYR A 204 9.68 -2.34 -5.42
C TYR A 204 9.10 -3.48 -4.60
N ALA A 205 8.67 -4.56 -5.25
CA ALA A 205 8.06 -5.70 -4.59
C ALA A 205 8.75 -7.01 -4.94
N LEU A 206 8.89 -7.88 -3.93
CA LEU A 206 9.42 -9.24 -4.04
C LEU A 206 8.44 -10.26 -3.42
N PRO A 207 7.24 -10.48 -4.00
CA PRO A 207 6.35 -11.51 -3.50
C PRO A 207 6.95 -12.92 -3.65
N LEU A 208 6.75 -13.74 -2.61
CA LEU A 208 7.07 -15.16 -2.62
C LEU A 208 5.79 -15.97 -2.58
N ALA A 209 5.74 -17.12 -3.25
CA ALA A 209 4.61 -18.02 -3.13
C ALA A 209 5.03 -19.49 -3.08
N TYR A 210 4.23 -20.27 -2.36
CA TYR A 210 4.31 -21.73 -2.36
C TYR A 210 2.93 -22.30 -2.59
N THR A 211 2.80 -23.15 -3.61
CA THR A 211 1.54 -23.81 -3.93
C THR A 211 1.63 -25.30 -3.74
N ILE A 212 0.71 -25.82 -2.94
CA ILE A 212 0.50 -27.23 -2.67
C ILE A 212 -0.57 -27.74 -3.64
N LYS A 213 -0.22 -28.70 -4.48
CA LYS A 213 -1.16 -29.38 -5.37
C LYS A 213 -1.65 -30.66 -4.70
N PHE A 214 -2.94 -30.93 -4.77
CA PHE A 214 -3.51 -32.11 -4.15
C PHE A 214 -3.48 -33.31 -5.10
N ASN A 215 -3.21 -34.50 -4.53
CA ASN A 215 -3.13 -35.73 -5.31
C ASN A 215 -4.43 -36.00 -6.06
N ASN A 216 -4.33 -36.26 -7.36
CA ASN A 216 -5.46 -36.59 -8.24
C ASN A 216 -6.56 -35.51 -8.24
N SER A 217 -6.20 -34.24 -7.99
CA SER A 217 -7.12 -33.11 -7.98
C SER A 217 -6.49 -31.92 -8.68
N LYS A 218 -7.34 -31.07 -9.28
CA LYS A 218 -6.93 -29.74 -9.77
C LYS A 218 -6.86 -28.71 -8.63
N ASN A 219 -7.40 -29.04 -7.47
CA ASN A 219 -7.45 -28.15 -6.33
C ASN A 219 -6.06 -27.90 -5.75
N SER A 220 -5.85 -26.70 -5.23
CA SER A 220 -4.59 -26.31 -4.62
C SER A 220 -4.75 -25.36 -3.46
N LEU A 221 -3.78 -25.38 -2.56
CA LEU A 221 -3.60 -24.38 -1.53
C LEU A 221 -2.36 -23.56 -1.85
N SER A 222 -2.52 -22.25 -1.96
CA SER A 222 -1.44 -21.29 -2.24
C SER A 222 -1.19 -20.43 -1.02
N ILE A 223 0.08 -20.28 -0.66
CA ILE A 223 0.58 -19.41 0.39
C ILE A 223 1.38 -18.31 -0.29
N ARG A 224 1.08 -17.02 -0.01
CA ARG A 224 1.85 -15.88 -0.53
C ARG A 224 2.41 -15.04 0.60
N VAL A 225 3.64 -14.59 0.43
CA VAL A 225 4.33 -13.64 1.32
C VAL A 225 4.67 -12.41 0.48
N PRO A 226 3.80 -11.40 0.44
CA PRO A 226 4.11 -10.10 -0.16
C PRO A 226 5.16 -9.36 0.68
N ILE A 227 6.15 -8.79 0.00
CA ILE A 227 7.12 -7.87 0.60
C ILE A 227 7.32 -6.74 -0.38
N SER A 228 7.20 -5.49 0.06
CA SER A 228 7.47 -4.35 -0.80
C SER A 228 7.95 -3.11 -0.04
N VAL A 229 8.67 -2.26 -0.75
CA VAL A 229 9.04 -0.90 -0.34
C VAL A 229 8.40 0.07 -1.33
N ILE A 230 7.79 1.13 -0.80
CA ILE A 230 7.21 2.24 -1.56
C ILE A 230 8.04 3.47 -1.24
N ASN A 231 8.36 4.25 -2.27
CA ASN A 231 8.95 5.57 -2.13
C ASN A 231 7.99 6.58 -2.76
N VAL A 232 7.45 7.49 -1.96
CA VAL A 232 6.59 8.60 -2.38
C VAL A 232 7.34 9.88 -2.11
N ASP A 233 7.76 10.57 -3.17
CA ASP A 233 8.48 11.85 -3.08
C ASP A 233 9.63 11.88 -2.04
N GLY A 234 10.38 10.78 -1.96
CA GLY A 234 11.49 10.63 -0.99
C GLY A 234 11.11 9.89 0.29
N SER A 235 9.85 9.88 0.71
CA SER A 235 9.38 9.18 1.91
C SER A 235 9.18 7.68 1.67
N GLU A 236 9.65 6.84 2.58
CA GLU A 236 9.59 5.39 2.43
C GLU A 236 8.54 4.71 3.31
N ALA A 237 7.80 3.76 2.74
CA ALA A 237 6.88 2.88 3.45
C ALA A 237 7.17 1.41 3.16
N TYR A 238 7.17 0.60 4.22
CA TYR A 238 7.49 -0.82 4.19
C TYR A 238 6.24 -1.66 4.38
N ASN A 239 6.10 -2.71 3.58
CA ASN A 239 4.95 -3.61 3.62
C ASN A 239 5.41 -5.06 3.69
N ALA A 240 4.78 -5.83 4.57
CA ALA A 240 4.95 -7.27 4.66
C ALA A 240 3.64 -7.94 5.03
N GLY A 241 3.38 -9.13 4.51
CA GLY A 241 2.13 -9.83 4.79
C GLY A 241 2.18 -11.32 4.55
N LEU A 242 1.03 -11.95 4.72
CA LEU A 242 0.78 -13.36 4.50
C LEU A 242 -0.63 -13.53 3.94
N GLY A 243 -0.76 -14.26 2.84
CA GLY A 243 -2.02 -14.63 2.25
C GLY A 243 -2.15 -16.15 2.08
N LEU A 244 -3.38 -16.63 2.20
CA LEU A 244 -3.76 -18.01 1.91
C LEU A 244 -4.92 -18.01 0.92
N GLY A 245 -4.77 -18.73 -0.19
CA GLY A 245 -5.82 -18.91 -1.19
C GLY A 245 -6.06 -20.39 -1.48
N PHE A 246 -7.31 -20.82 -1.46
CA PHE A 246 -7.67 -22.20 -1.79
C PHE A 246 -8.40 -22.28 -3.12
N THR A 247 -7.75 -22.82 -4.15
CA THR A 247 -8.37 -23.00 -5.46
C THR A 247 -9.21 -24.27 -5.46
N TYR A 248 -10.53 -24.10 -5.63
CA TYR A 248 -11.49 -25.19 -5.77
C TYR A 248 -12.07 -25.19 -7.19
N PHE A 249 -11.81 -26.24 -7.96
CA PHE A 249 -12.40 -26.42 -9.28
C PHE A 249 -13.80 -27.03 -9.13
N VAL A 250 -14.82 -26.27 -9.49
CA VAL A 250 -16.20 -26.76 -9.56
C VAL A 250 -16.37 -27.69 -10.76
N ASN A 251 -15.71 -27.34 -11.87
CA ASN A 251 -15.56 -28.18 -13.06
C ASN A 251 -14.26 -27.80 -13.79
N ASP A 252 -14.04 -28.35 -14.98
CA ASP A 252 -12.80 -28.15 -15.73
C ASP A 252 -12.55 -26.71 -16.19
N SER A 253 -13.59 -25.88 -16.26
CA SER A 253 -13.56 -24.49 -16.75
C SER A 253 -13.87 -23.46 -15.67
N TRP A 254 -14.29 -23.88 -14.48
CA TRP A 254 -14.73 -22.97 -13.43
C TRP A 254 -14.08 -23.30 -12.09
N SER A 255 -13.46 -22.29 -11.49
CA SER A 255 -12.94 -22.36 -10.14
C SER A 255 -13.49 -21.25 -9.25
N LEU A 256 -13.55 -21.57 -7.96
CA LEU A 256 -13.81 -20.64 -6.87
C LEU A 256 -12.60 -20.62 -5.96
N VAL A 257 -12.21 -19.42 -5.54
CA VAL A 257 -11.03 -19.21 -4.72
C VAL A 257 -11.38 -18.33 -3.54
N PRO A 258 -11.78 -18.92 -2.40
CA PRO A 258 -11.72 -18.21 -1.14
C PRO A 258 -10.27 -17.91 -0.77
N ALA A 259 -10.03 -16.68 -0.30
CA ALA A 259 -8.74 -16.26 0.21
C ALA A 259 -8.89 -15.43 1.49
N ILE A 260 -7.86 -15.50 2.33
CA ILE A 260 -7.70 -14.66 3.52
C ILE A 260 -6.29 -14.10 3.53
N GLY A 261 -6.15 -12.89 4.05
CA GLY A 261 -4.88 -12.17 4.07
C GLY A 261 -4.69 -11.37 5.34
N TYR A 262 -3.42 -11.15 5.66
CA TYR A 262 -2.95 -10.21 6.67
C TYR A 262 -1.77 -9.43 6.09
N THR A 263 -1.77 -8.11 6.24
CA THR A 263 -0.67 -7.24 5.82
C THR A 263 -0.41 -6.18 6.88
N ALA A 264 0.85 -5.94 7.20
CA ALA A 264 1.29 -4.81 7.99
C ALA A 264 2.03 -3.82 7.09
N VAL A 265 1.78 -2.54 7.32
CA VAL A 265 2.44 -1.42 6.66
C VAL A 265 2.94 -0.43 7.72
N GLY A 266 4.12 0.13 7.50
CA GLY A 266 4.71 1.12 8.38
C GLY A 266 5.65 2.06 7.64
N SER A 267 5.65 3.32 8.05
CA SER A 267 6.52 4.37 7.56
C SER A 267 6.81 5.33 8.70
N ILE A 268 8.10 5.50 9.02
CA ILE A 268 8.55 6.52 9.96
C ILE A 268 8.40 7.88 9.28
N ASP A 269 8.89 8.00 8.04
CA ASP A 269 8.84 9.23 7.24
C ASP A 269 7.41 9.78 7.11
N LEU A 270 6.42 8.94 6.80
CA LEU A 270 5.03 9.33 6.62
C LEU A 270 4.20 9.34 7.91
N ALA A 271 4.84 9.06 9.06
CA ALA A 271 4.19 8.90 10.36
C ALA A 271 2.91 8.04 10.31
N SER A 272 3.02 6.88 9.65
CA SER A 272 1.87 6.02 9.36
C SER A 272 2.19 4.56 9.64
N ALA A 273 1.25 3.88 10.30
CA ALA A 273 1.31 2.45 10.51
C ALA A 273 -0.09 1.86 10.49
N ALA A 274 -0.24 0.68 9.92
CA ALA A 274 -1.51 -0.04 9.94
C ALA A 274 -1.30 -1.54 9.81
N GLN A 275 -2.27 -2.28 10.32
CA GLN A 275 -2.42 -3.71 10.09
C GLN A 275 -3.77 -3.93 9.42
N LEU A 276 -3.80 -4.72 8.36
CA LEU A 276 -4.99 -5.00 7.59
C LEU A 276 -5.23 -6.50 7.53
N VAL A 277 -6.51 -6.89 7.51
CA VAL A 277 -6.96 -8.24 7.23
C VAL A 277 -7.93 -8.26 6.05
N SER A 278 -7.89 -9.33 5.26
CA SER A 278 -8.86 -9.57 4.18
C SER A 278 -9.57 -10.91 4.30
N GLY A 279 -10.78 -10.94 3.76
CA GLY A 279 -11.45 -12.16 3.31
C GLY A 279 -12.08 -11.91 1.94
N SER A 280 -11.82 -12.78 0.97
CA SER A 280 -12.29 -12.61 -0.39
C SER A 280 -12.73 -13.93 -1.03
N LEU A 281 -13.56 -13.82 -2.06
CA LEU A 281 -13.96 -14.92 -2.92
C LEU A 281 -13.86 -14.49 -4.37
N THR A 282 -13.05 -15.20 -5.13
CA THR A 282 -12.89 -14.96 -6.57
C THR A 282 -13.45 -16.13 -7.36
N SER A 283 -14.33 -15.82 -8.31
CA SER A 283 -14.85 -16.76 -9.31
C SER A 283 -14.10 -16.58 -10.62
N SER A 284 -13.54 -17.65 -11.16
CA SER A 284 -12.74 -17.62 -12.39
C SER A 284 -13.29 -18.65 -13.38
N TYR A 285 -13.73 -18.16 -14.55
CA TYR A 285 -14.29 -18.99 -15.61
C TYR A 285 -13.44 -18.89 -16.88
N ALA A 286 -13.02 -20.04 -17.40
CA ALA A 286 -12.20 -20.16 -18.61
C ALA A 286 -13.02 -20.66 -19.80
N PHE A 287 -13.17 -19.80 -20.80
CA PHE A 287 -13.75 -20.10 -22.10
C PHE A 287 -12.66 -20.58 -23.05
N SER A 288 -12.78 -21.83 -23.52
CA SER A 288 -11.91 -22.39 -24.55
C SER A 288 -12.39 -21.93 -25.94
N LEU A 289 -11.57 -21.14 -26.62
CA LEU A 289 -11.87 -20.58 -27.94
C LEU A 289 -10.84 -21.12 -28.95
N ASP A 290 -11.04 -22.36 -29.41
CA ASP A 290 -10.05 -23.09 -30.23
C ASP A 290 -8.67 -23.13 -29.54
N LYS A 291 -7.66 -22.45 -30.10
CA LYS A 291 -6.33 -22.33 -29.50
C LYS A 291 -6.22 -21.25 -28.43
N TYR A 292 -7.20 -20.36 -28.29
CA TYR A 292 -7.17 -19.27 -27.32
C TYR A 292 -7.92 -19.66 -26.04
N THR A 293 -7.61 -18.99 -24.94
CA THR A 293 -8.38 -19.11 -23.70
C THR A 293 -8.71 -17.73 -23.18
N LEU A 294 -10.01 -17.44 -23.07
CA LEU A 294 -10.48 -16.23 -22.40
C LEU A 294 -10.86 -16.60 -20.96
N THR A 295 -10.27 -15.96 -19.98
CA THR A 295 -10.60 -16.11 -18.56
C THR A 295 -11.34 -14.87 -18.09
N MET A 296 -12.49 -15.06 -17.47
CA MET A 296 -13.23 -14.02 -16.77
C MET A 296 -13.14 -14.26 -15.27
N GLY A 297 -12.58 -13.29 -14.55
CA GLY A 297 -12.48 -13.32 -13.09
C GLY A 297 -13.35 -12.25 -12.46
N ASN A 298 -14.17 -12.62 -11.48
CA ASN A 298 -14.99 -11.71 -10.70
C ASN A 298 -14.74 -11.98 -9.22
N MET A 299 -14.34 -10.95 -8.48
CA MET A 299 -14.04 -11.02 -7.06
C MET A 299 -14.94 -10.09 -6.27
N VAL A 300 -15.34 -10.56 -5.10
CA VAL A 300 -15.78 -9.73 -3.99
C VAL A 300 -14.86 -10.01 -2.80
N GLY A 301 -14.43 -8.96 -2.11
CA GLY A 301 -13.64 -9.10 -0.89
C GLY A 301 -13.96 -8.01 0.12
N TYR A 302 -13.67 -8.28 1.38
CA TYR A 302 -13.80 -7.36 2.49
C TYR A 302 -12.43 -7.16 3.13
N TYR A 303 -12.02 -5.91 3.25
CA TYR A 303 -10.70 -5.50 3.71
C TYR A 303 -10.89 -4.51 4.85
N LYS A 304 -10.25 -4.74 5.99
CA LYS A 304 -10.33 -3.82 7.12
C LYS A 304 -8.99 -3.63 7.80
N THR A 305 -8.76 -2.43 8.35
CA THR A 305 -7.71 -2.22 9.33
C THR A 305 -8.11 -2.84 10.67
N ILE A 306 -7.12 -3.19 11.48
CA ILE A 306 -7.33 -3.65 12.85
C ILE A 306 -6.54 -2.74 13.80
N PRO A 307 -7.14 -2.31 14.92
CA PRO A 307 -6.44 -1.50 15.90
C PRO A 307 -5.31 -2.32 16.54
N PHE A 308 -4.23 -1.63 16.88
CA PHE A 308 -3.16 -2.22 17.68
C PHE A 308 -2.55 -1.16 18.60
N SER A 309 -2.02 -1.62 19.73
CA SER A 309 -1.26 -0.78 20.65
C SER A 309 0.17 -1.26 20.74
N TYR A 310 1.12 -0.34 20.76
CA TYR A 310 2.54 -0.61 20.94
C TYR A 310 3.15 0.44 21.86
N GLN A 311 3.69 -0.01 23.01
CA GLN A 311 4.11 0.87 24.10
C GLN A 311 2.93 1.77 24.51
N ASP A 312 3.12 3.08 24.49
CA ASP A 312 2.12 4.07 24.90
C ASP A 312 1.28 4.56 23.71
N TYR A 313 1.46 3.99 22.51
CA TYR A 313 0.76 4.39 21.29
C TYR A 313 -0.39 3.43 20.97
N THR A 314 -1.57 3.98 20.72
CA THR A 314 -2.71 3.28 20.14
C THR A 314 -2.93 3.74 18.71
N VAL A 315 -2.86 2.81 17.76
CA VAL A 315 -3.05 3.08 16.33
C VAL A 315 -4.31 2.37 15.86
N ASP A 316 -5.31 3.15 15.44
CA ASP A 316 -6.53 2.67 14.81
C ASP A 316 -6.88 3.56 13.62
N THR A 317 -6.88 3.01 12.41
CA THR A 317 -7.18 3.73 11.17
C THR A 317 -8.68 3.62 10.78
N ASP A 318 -9.45 2.70 11.38
CA ASP A 318 -10.87 2.37 11.07
C ASP A 318 -11.32 2.26 9.57
N ILE A 319 -10.37 2.01 8.66
CA ILE A 319 -10.68 1.79 7.23
C ILE A 319 -11.32 0.42 7.02
N LYS A 320 -12.46 0.39 6.34
CA LYS A 320 -13.21 -0.83 5.98
C LYS A 320 -13.85 -0.70 4.61
N ASN A 321 -13.44 -1.58 3.69
CA ASN A 321 -13.92 -1.56 2.31
C ASN A 321 -14.36 -2.94 1.83
N THR A 322 -15.53 -2.98 1.20
CA THR A 322 -15.93 -4.04 0.29
C THR A 322 -15.39 -3.70 -1.09
N VAL A 323 -14.64 -4.62 -1.69
CA VAL A 323 -13.97 -4.40 -2.96
C VAL A 323 -14.49 -5.38 -4.00
N PHE A 324 -14.86 -4.85 -5.16
CA PHE A 324 -15.20 -5.63 -6.34
C PHE A 324 -14.07 -5.50 -7.34
N ARG A 325 -13.57 -6.64 -7.85
CA ARG A 325 -12.54 -6.65 -8.87
C ARG A 325 -12.91 -7.62 -9.98
N ASN A 326 -13.10 -7.09 -11.18
CA ASN A 326 -13.59 -7.84 -12.33
C ASN A 326 -12.65 -7.67 -13.51
N GLY A 327 -12.36 -8.75 -14.22
CA GLY A 327 -11.38 -8.69 -15.30
C GLY A 327 -11.54 -9.79 -16.31
N LEU A 328 -10.97 -9.51 -17.48
CA LEU A 328 -10.88 -10.41 -18.63
C LEU A 328 -9.42 -10.58 -19.00
N ASN A 329 -9.02 -11.82 -19.25
CA ASN A 329 -7.67 -12.17 -19.66
C ASN A 329 -7.73 -13.12 -20.85
N LEU A 330 -7.08 -12.74 -21.95
CA LEU A 330 -6.94 -13.56 -23.14
C LEU A 330 -5.53 -14.13 -23.22
N ASN A 331 -5.41 -15.46 -23.07
CA ASN A 331 -4.19 -16.19 -23.33
C ASN A 331 -4.14 -16.64 -24.81
N ILE A 332 -3.03 -16.30 -25.46
CA ILE A 332 -2.74 -16.56 -26.86
C ILE A 332 -1.47 -17.42 -26.95
N PRO A 333 -1.58 -18.73 -27.26
CA PRO A 333 -0.41 -19.55 -27.51
C PRO A 333 0.42 -19.01 -28.66
N SER A 334 1.74 -18.96 -28.46
CA SER A 334 2.71 -18.51 -29.45
C SER A 334 3.71 -19.61 -29.79
N ASP A 335 3.26 -20.87 -29.81
CA ASP A 335 4.08 -22.04 -30.17
C ASP A 335 4.78 -21.92 -31.53
N GLY A 336 4.25 -21.09 -32.43
CA GLY A 336 4.87 -20.76 -33.72
C GLY A 336 6.13 -19.90 -33.60
N LEU A 337 6.32 -19.14 -32.52
CA LEU A 337 7.54 -18.39 -32.21
C LEU A 337 8.54 -19.28 -31.46
N ALA A 338 8.07 -19.93 -30.39
CA ALA A 338 8.82 -20.91 -29.63
C ALA A 338 7.85 -21.82 -28.88
N LYS A 339 8.13 -23.13 -28.86
CA LYS A 339 7.30 -24.11 -28.17
C LYS A 339 7.14 -23.78 -26.68
N GLY A 340 5.92 -23.85 -26.18
CA GLY A 340 5.58 -23.59 -24.79
C GLY A 340 5.58 -22.10 -24.42
N THR A 341 5.41 -21.21 -25.39
CA THR A 341 5.28 -19.76 -25.14
C THR A 341 3.85 -19.28 -25.32
N SER A 342 3.49 -18.22 -24.60
CA SER A 342 2.21 -17.54 -24.81
C SER A 342 2.27 -16.05 -24.47
N PHE A 343 1.39 -15.30 -25.14
CA PHE A 343 1.03 -13.94 -24.73
C PHE A 343 -0.23 -13.97 -23.88
N GLU A 344 -0.33 -13.06 -22.92
CA GLU A 344 -1.56 -12.75 -22.20
C GLU A 344 -1.85 -11.27 -22.37
N ILE A 345 -3.12 -10.93 -22.59
CA ILE A 345 -3.61 -9.55 -22.63
C ILE A 345 -4.78 -9.49 -21.66
N PHE A 346 -4.82 -8.49 -20.78
CA PHE A 346 -5.89 -8.37 -19.81
C PHE A 346 -6.38 -6.94 -19.62
N VAL A 347 -7.59 -6.86 -19.09
CA VAL A 347 -8.20 -5.65 -18.54
C VAL A 347 -8.87 -6.00 -17.21
N THR A 348 -8.72 -5.13 -16.22
CA THR A 348 -9.32 -5.29 -14.89
C THR A 348 -9.88 -3.97 -14.41
N ASP A 349 -11.06 -4.00 -13.81
CA ASP A 349 -11.73 -2.90 -13.11
C ASP A 349 -11.80 -3.23 -11.62
N THR A 350 -11.42 -2.28 -10.76
CA THR A 350 -11.48 -2.41 -9.30
C THR A 350 -12.29 -1.27 -8.72
N ARG A 351 -13.20 -1.58 -7.80
CA ARG A 351 -14.07 -0.62 -7.13
C ARG A 351 -14.14 -0.88 -5.63
N TYR A 352 -14.07 0.17 -4.85
CA TYR A 352 -14.11 0.15 -3.39
C TYR A 352 -15.43 0.77 -2.93
N LEU A 353 -16.05 0.16 -1.93
CA LEU A 353 -17.26 0.65 -1.27
C LEU A 353 -17.07 0.54 0.24
N GLY A 354 -17.29 1.62 0.98
CA GLY A 354 -17.10 1.64 2.44
C GLY A 354 -16.58 2.98 2.91
N SER A 355 -15.42 2.98 3.56
CA SER A 355 -14.68 4.19 3.90
C SER A 355 -14.41 5.03 2.65
N GLU A 356 -14.36 6.35 2.82
CA GLU A 356 -14.00 7.27 1.74
C GLU A 356 -12.53 7.08 1.37
N LEU A 357 -12.25 7.10 0.06
CA LEU A 357 -10.93 6.88 -0.51
C LEU A 357 -10.68 7.90 -1.61
N TYR A 358 -9.44 8.37 -1.72
CA TYR A 358 -9.03 9.29 -2.79
C TYR A 358 -9.24 8.67 -4.18
N VAL A 359 -8.84 7.41 -4.36
CA VAL A 359 -9.17 6.56 -5.50
C VAL A 359 -10.09 5.42 -5.06
N ASP A 360 -11.38 5.55 -5.34
CA ASP A 360 -12.40 4.52 -5.11
C ASP A 360 -12.61 3.57 -6.32
N GLN A 361 -12.08 3.93 -7.49
CA GLN A 361 -12.09 3.11 -8.70
C GLN A 361 -10.83 3.29 -9.53
N TYR A 362 -10.26 2.19 -10.03
CA TYR A 362 -9.21 2.23 -11.06
C TYR A 362 -9.32 1.07 -12.04
N ASN A 363 -8.70 1.25 -13.20
CA ASN A 363 -8.62 0.26 -14.26
C ASN A 363 -7.16 -0.08 -14.56
N GLU A 364 -6.94 -1.33 -14.96
CA GLU A 364 -5.65 -1.82 -15.40
C GLU A 364 -5.80 -2.47 -16.77
N VAL A 365 -4.84 -2.21 -17.64
CA VAL A 365 -4.66 -2.94 -18.91
C VAL A 365 -3.23 -3.43 -18.96
N GLY A 366 -3.02 -4.65 -19.45
CA GLY A 366 -1.66 -5.17 -19.50
C GLY A 366 -1.46 -6.27 -20.52
N LEU A 367 -0.19 -6.56 -20.73
CA LEU A 367 0.28 -7.59 -21.62
C LEU A 367 1.46 -8.33 -21.00
N SER A 368 1.56 -9.62 -21.22
CA SER A 368 2.74 -10.38 -20.79
C SER A 368 3.11 -11.47 -21.77
N TYR A 369 4.38 -11.88 -21.70
CA TYR A 369 4.94 -12.97 -22.48
C TYR A 369 5.60 -13.97 -21.55
N GLY A 370 5.22 -15.24 -21.71
CA GLY A 370 5.63 -16.31 -20.83
C GLY A 370 6.17 -17.52 -21.58
N PHE A 371 6.98 -18.29 -20.87
CA PHE A 371 7.48 -19.59 -21.29
C PHE A 371 7.20 -20.63 -20.20
N ALA A 372 6.60 -21.74 -20.59
CA ALA A 372 6.33 -22.89 -19.73
C ALA A 372 6.99 -24.15 -20.28
N LYS A 373 7.81 -24.79 -19.46
CA LYS A 373 8.45 -26.07 -19.78
C LYS A 373 8.05 -27.13 -18.77
N ILE A 374 7.50 -28.22 -19.28
CA ILE A 374 7.18 -29.41 -18.49
C ILE A 374 8.15 -30.51 -18.92
N LYS A 375 8.91 -31.05 -17.97
CA LYS A 375 9.75 -32.24 -18.17
C LYS A 375 9.24 -33.39 -17.33
N GLN A 376 8.92 -34.49 -17.99
CA GLN A 376 8.58 -35.75 -17.33
C GLN A 376 9.85 -36.59 -17.15
N LYS A 377 10.11 -37.08 -15.93
CA LYS A 377 11.21 -38.00 -15.65
C LYS A 377 10.67 -39.24 -14.96
N ASP A 378 10.87 -40.40 -15.57
CA ASP A 378 10.59 -41.68 -14.92
C ASP A 378 11.61 -41.93 -13.81
N THR A 379 11.12 -42.33 -12.65
CA THR A 379 11.95 -42.70 -11.50
C THR A 379 11.81 -44.19 -11.21
N LYS A 380 12.83 -44.78 -10.57
CA LYS A 380 12.84 -46.22 -10.24
C LYS A 380 11.58 -46.56 -9.42
N GLY A 381 10.87 -47.61 -9.82
CA GLY A 381 9.62 -48.06 -9.18
C GLY A 381 8.32 -47.54 -9.83
N GLY A 382 8.37 -47.09 -11.10
CA GLY A 382 7.17 -46.70 -11.85
C GLY A 382 6.56 -45.35 -11.47
N LYS A 383 7.25 -44.55 -10.64
CA LYS A 383 6.83 -43.21 -10.27
C LYS A 383 7.31 -42.20 -11.32
N VAL A 384 6.42 -41.33 -11.78
CA VAL A 384 6.73 -40.23 -12.69
C VAL A 384 6.96 -38.95 -11.89
N LYS A 385 8.12 -38.30 -12.05
CA LYS A 385 8.38 -36.95 -11.50
C LYS A 385 8.27 -35.92 -12.61
N ASN A 386 7.31 -35.00 -12.47
CA ASN A 386 7.17 -33.87 -13.36
C ASN A 386 7.91 -32.66 -12.79
N ILE A 387 8.76 -32.02 -13.59
CA ILE A 387 9.41 -30.76 -13.27
C ILE A 387 8.79 -29.71 -14.18
N MET A 388 8.11 -28.74 -13.60
CA MET A 388 7.58 -27.58 -14.30
C MET A 388 8.55 -26.42 -14.10
N ARG A 389 8.81 -25.64 -15.14
CA ARG A 389 9.48 -24.34 -15.03
C ARG A 389 8.71 -23.33 -15.82
N LYS A 390 8.40 -22.20 -15.20
CA LYS A 390 7.67 -21.11 -15.84
C LYS A 390 8.40 -19.81 -15.60
N VAL A 391 8.52 -19.01 -16.65
CA VAL A 391 9.03 -17.63 -16.61
C VAL A 391 8.00 -16.76 -17.31
N ARG A 392 7.67 -15.60 -16.75
CA ARG A 392 6.80 -14.62 -17.40
C ARG A 392 7.32 -13.20 -17.13
N LEU A 393 7.25 -12.37 -18.16
CA LEU A 393 7.52 -10.94 -18.10
C LEU A 393 6.24 -10.21 -18.53
N GLY A 394 5.76 -9.28 -17.71
CA GLY A 394 4.54 -8.53 -17.92
C GLY A 394 4.73 -7.02 -17.81
N PHE A 395 3.84 -6.30 -18.45
CA PHE A 395 3.69 -4.86 -18.37
C PHE A 395 2.23 -4.53 -18.11
N THR A 396 1.98 -3.74 -17.07
CA THR A 396 0.65 -3.25 -16.70
C THR A 396 0.65 -1.74 -16.79
N TYR A 397 -0.40 -1.15 -17.35
CA TYR A 397 -0.71 0.27 -17.23
C TYR A 397 -1.99 0.43 -16.40
N LEU A 398 -1.91 1.24 -15.36
CA LEU A 398 -3.01 1.56 -14.47
C LEU A 398 -3.45 3.00 -14.69
N PHE A 399 -4.75 3.24 -14.67
CA PHE A 399 -5.31 4.58 -14.74
C PHE A 399 -6.59 4.70 -13.90
N ALA A 400 -6.72 5.86 -13.28
CA ALA A 400 -7.89 6.35 -12.58
C ALA A 400 -8.00 7.87 -12.82
N LYS A 401 -8.95 8.53 -12.15
CA LYS A 401 -8.96 9.98 -12.09
C LYS A 401 -7.72 10.45 -11.32
N ASP A 402 -6.96 11.39 -11.89
CA ASP A 402 -5.78 12.03 -11.29
C ASP A 402 -4.62 11.08 -10.90
N VAL A 403 -4.72 9.79 -11.24
CA VAL A 403 -3.71 8.76 -10.95
C VAL A 403 -3.45 7.90 -12.18
N SER A 404 -2.19 7.73 -12.55
CA SER A 404 -1.82 6.80 -13.62
C SER A 404 -0.39 6.28 -13.49
N GLY A 405 -0.06 5.21 -14.20
CA GLY A 405 1.32 4.76 -14.28
C GLY A 405 1.44 3.32 -14.72
N TYR A 406 2.63 2.77 -14.56
CA TYR A 406 2.93 1.45 -15.09
C TYR A 406 3.63 0.54 -14.09
N SER A 407 3.58 -0.74 -14.37
CA SER A 407 4.33 -1.78 -13.68
C SER A 407 5.04 -2.68 -14.67
N VAL A 408 6.25 -3.11 -14.31
CA VAL A 408 6.96 -4.20 -14.96
C VAL A 408 7.02 -5.36 -13.99
N ASN A 409 6.56 -6.52 -14.44
CA ASN A 409 6.39 -7.70 -13.62
C ASN A 409 7.24 -8.84 -14.15
N PHE A 410 7.99 -9.51 -13.27
CA PHE A 410 8.70 -10.73 -13.58
C PHE A 410 8.25 -11.82 -12.62
N GLY A 411 7.98 -13.01 -13.14
CA GLY A 411 7.67 -14.17 -12.33
C GLY A 411 8.49 -15.38 -12.76
N PHE A 412 8.90 -16.19 -11.78
CA PHE A 412 9.54 -17.48 -11.99
C PHE A 412 8.94 -18.53 -11.06
N SER A 413 8.59 -19.70 -11.59
CA SER A 413 8.10 -20.84 -10.80
C SER A 413 8.79 -22.14 -11.20
N PHE A 414 9.04 -23.03 -10.23
CA PHE A 414 9.73 -24.31 -10.46
C PHE A 414 9.25 -25.48 -9.59
#